data_AF-A0A6A6WFJ6-F1
#
_entry.id   AF-A0A6A6WFJ6-F1
#
_cell.length_a   1.000
_cell.length_b   1.000
_cell.length_c   1.000
_cell.angle_alpha   90.00
_cell.angle_beta   90.00
_cell.angle_gamma   90.00
#
_symmetry.space_group_name_H-M   'P 1'
#
loop_
_entity.id
_entity.type
_entity.pdbx_description
1 polymer ?
#
loop_
_entity_poly.entity_id
_entity_poly.type
_entity_poly.pdbx_seq_one_letter_code
_entity_poly.pdbx_strand_id
1 'polypeptide(L)'
;MQTRFQIRNFFPLNMLFVERFEVLYISKSHITSENKILKSKSTSRLKLLRSKLRSRSDLAKHVRVLRIDADVMEFYHRASLNDKTHIIDAFASLVMACPNLNRLEGFYLEYDQTFDRLSQALASRSQLTERIWRLSAPAPSIRRVDDNFLNHSDLWSASLTSLVLQGPGTEGCVDYRAFVGTFRKLPRLKRLVIANFAAQDFHDRTMAALPAVTSLRLERLPGVSDKGVARFAGSAAAKAVRNLTLINLDIKNIGTVSDVLERLDLKRFSLQQDPPPACPLDPAIEVLLLGSPTLEYLHWDVLTLSPTHDFLFDSIAAGNFPSLHQIRCINDHNGLLQSVCRPAAQAILNSDDHLIHRTSKRTSAIAGLRSLMTVRRTAQDRIDEARSRPVAKIIVEEDGRVQSIHEIGGFIGQIGSAIDFMLEPDIEGSDTALAQVDDIFEGYGKGGLIKAPVCGGGVKQEWSHKARFLCVQVDTNSLF
;
A
#
# COMPACT_ATOMS: atom_id res chain seq x y z
N MET A 1 25.62 9.42 -26.95
CA MET A 1 26.88 9.88 -26.32
C MET A 1 26.67 9.97 -24.82
N GLN A 2 27.13 8.95 -24.09
CA GLN A 2 27.04 8.85 -22.63
C GLN A 2 28.22 9.60 -22.01
N THR A 3 27.97 10.73 -21.35
CA THR A 3 29.01 11.46 -20.63
C THR A 3 29.18 10.86 -19.23
N ARG A 4 30.07 9.87 -19.12
CA ARG A 4 30.63 9.42 -17.83
C ARG A 4 31.55 10.53 -17.30
N PHE A 5 31.10 11.28 -16.29
CA PHE A 5 32.03 12.08 -15.48
C PHE A 5 32.64 11.20 -14.39
N GLN A 6 33.88 10.77 -14.62
CA GLN A 6 34.74 10.22 -13.58
C GLN A 6 35.33 11.40 -12.80
N ILE A 7 34.79 11.69 -11.61
CA ILE A 7 35.47 12.55 -10.63
C ILE A 7 36.06 11.63 -9.57
N ARG A 8 37.33 11.25 -9.78
CA ARG A 8 38.15 10.58 -8.78
C ARG A 8 38.44 11.59 -7.65
N ASN A 9 38.27 11.13 -6.41
CA ASN A 9 38.69 11.74 -5.14
C ASN A 9 37.77 12.82 -4.54
N PHE A 10 36.60 12.44 -4.00
CA PHE A 10 36.04 13.12 -2.82
C PHE A 10 35.18 12.16 -1.99
N PHE A 11 35.57 11.98 -0.72
CA PHE A 11 34.95 11.21 0.39
C PHE A 11 35.49 9.81 0.72
N PRO A 12 36.35 9.69 1.75
CA PRO A 12 36.34 8.54 2.64
C PRO A 12 35.42 8.87 3.83
N LEU A 13 34.13 8.61 3.69
CA LEU A 13 33.16 8.52 4.79
C LEU A 13 32.05 7.61 4.29
N ASN A 14 32.04 6.38 4.80
CA ASN A 14 31.24 5.30 4.27
C ASN A 14 29.74 5.66 4.13
N MET A 15 29.26 5.41 2.90
CA MET A 15 27.89 5.33 2.40
C MET A 15 27.00 6.57 2.48
N LEU A 16 27.13 7.44 1.47
CA LEU A 16 25.97 8.06 0.82
C LEU A 16 25.82 7.32 -0.52
N PHE A 17 24.83 6.43 -0.65
CA PHE A 17 24.48 5.88 -1.96
C PHE A 17 23.61 6.93 -2.67
N VAL A 18 24.22 7.68 -3.58
CA VAL A 18 23.53 8.61 -4.48
C VAL A 18 23.26 7.85 -5.77
N GLU A 19 22.14 7.15 -5.83
CA GLU A 19 21.83 6.27 -6.98
C GLU A 19 21.47 7.06 -8.26
N ARG A 20 21.10 8.33 -8.09
CA ARG A 20 21.02 9.45 -9.04
C ARG A 20 20.90 10.66 -8.11
N PHE A 21 21.40 11.85 -8.47
CA PHE A 21 21.32 13.06 -7.60
C PHE A 21 19.87 13.52 -7.28
N GLU A 22 18.86 12.73 -7.63
CA GLU A 22 17.44 12.94 -7.38
C GLU A 22 16.97 12.42 -6.02
N VAL A 23 17.60 11.38 -5.46
CA VAL A 23 17.17 10.75 -4.20
C VAL A 23 18.28 10.85 -3.15
N LEU A 24 17.96 11.41 -1.99
CA LEU A 24 18.85 11.42 -0.83
C LEU A 24 18.31 10.50 0.27
N TYR A 25 19.14 9.56 0.70
CA TYR A 25 18.84 8.61 1.77
C TYR A 25 19.38 9.10 3.12
N ILE A 26 18.57 9.01 4.16
CA ILE A 26 18.90 9.47 5.51
C ILE A 26 18.65 8.35 6.53
N SER A 27 19.74 7.71 6.94
CA SER A 27 19.76 6.75 8.05
C SER A 27 19.94 7.38 9.43
N LYS A 28 19.64 6.59 10.48
CA LYS A 28 19.85 6.94 11.89
C LYS A 28 21.26 7.45 12.20
N SER A 29 22.28 6.87 11.55
CA SER A 29 23.69 7.27 11.72
C SER A 29 23.99 8.73 11.30
N HIS A 30 23.09 9.36 10.54
CA HIS A 30 23.23 10.76 10.15
C HIS A 30 22.78 11.73 11.24
N ILE A 31 21.90 11.26 12.13
CA ILE A 31 21.26 12.02 13.20
C ILE A 31 22.08 11.87 14.49
N THR A 32 22.56 10.65 14.78
CA THR A 32 23.36 10.39 15.97
C THR A 32 24.80 10.88 15.80
N SER A 33 25.36 11.45 16.87
CA SER A 33 26.73 11.97 16.92
C SER A 33 27.75 10.88 17.27
N GLU A 34 27.54 9.63 16.86
CA GLU A 34 28.44 8.54 17.23
C GLU A 34 29.63 8.45 16.26
N ASN A 35 30.63 9.31 16.47
CA ASN A 35 31.99 9.05 15.99
C ASN A 35 32.84 8.62 17.19
N LYS A 36 32.86 7.31 17.50
CA LYS A 36 33.72 6.75 18.58
C LYS A 36 35.23 6.94 18.34
N ILE A 37 35.63 7.35 17.13
CA ILE A 37 37.04 7.40 16.69
C ILE A 37 37.67 8.80 16.86
N LEU A 38 36.88 9.88 17.00
CA LEU A 38 37.41 11.25 17.08
C LEU A 38 36.82 11.98 18.28
N LYS A 39 37.65 12.24 19.30
CA LYS A 39 37.34 13.00 20.53
C LYS A 39 37.11 14.51 20.27
N SER A 40 36.40 14.88 19.21
CA SER A 40 35.98 16.27 18.95
C SER A 40 34.45 16.36 18.96
N LYS A 41 33.91 17.55 19.23
CA LYS A 41 32.48 17.86 19.12
C LYS A 41 32.03 17.67 17.65
N SER A 42 31.78 16.43 17.25
CA SER A 42 31.45 16.05 15.88
C SER A 42 30.10 16.64 15.51
N THR A 43 30.08 17.60 14.59
CA THR A 43 28.83 18.07 13.98
C THR A 43 28.11 16.88 13.34
N SER A 44 26.85 16.63 13.70
CA SER A 44 26.02 15.57 13.12
C SER A 44 26.13 15.58 11.58
N ARG A 45 26.26 14.41 10.93
CA ARG A 45 26.42 14.30 9.47
C ARG A 45 25.30 15.04 8.71
N LEU A 46 24.10 15.11 9.28
CA LEU A 46 22.97 15.89 8.75
C LEU A 46 23.25 17.40 8.65
N LYS A 47 23.95 17.99 9.63
CA LYS A 47 24.39 19.40 9.58
C LYS A 47 25.40 19.64 8.47
N LEU A 48 26.33 18.70 8.26
CA LEU A 48 27.30 18.76 7.15
C LEU A 48 26.61 18.62 5.79
N LEU A 49 25.66 17.68 5.66
CA LEU A 49 24.86 17.52 4.45
C LEU A 49 24.09 18.79 4.12
N ARG A 50 23.38 19.35 5.10
CA ARG A 50 22.68 20.63 4.95
C ARG A 50 23.61 21.76 4.51
N SER A 51 24.78 21.88 5.15
CA SER A 51 25.77 22.91 4.80
C SER A 51 26.21 22.78 3.34
N LYS A 52 26.50 21.54 2.89
CA LYS A 52 26.86 21.26 1.50
C LYS A 52 25.74 21.55 0.51
N LEU A 53 24.49 21.20 0.81
CA LEU A 53 23.36 21.51 -0.06
C LEU A 53 23.13 23.02 -0.19
N ARG A 54 23.36 23.78 0.89
CA ARG A 54 23.28 25.24 0.85
C ARG A 54 24.43 25.88 0.08
N SER A 55 25.66 25.38 0.23
CA SER A 55 26.80 25.91 -0.52
C SER A 55 26.76 25.51 -2.00
N ARG A 56 26.15 24.37 -2.32
CA ARG A 56 26.00 23.83 -3.68
C ARG A 56 24.54 23.79 -4.10
N SER A 57 23.99 24.98 -4.39
CA SER A 57 22.59 25.14 -4.83
C SER A 57 22.30 24.44 -6.16
N ASP A 58 23.32 24.24 -7.01
CA ASP A 58 23.28 23.42 -8.21
C ASP A 58 22.86 21.99 -7.89
N LEU A 59 23.51 21.34 -6.92
CA LEU A 59 23.19 19.98 -6.51
C LEU A 59 21.84 19.92 -5.81
N ALA A 60 21.54 20.89 -4.94
CA ALA A 60 20.29 20.92 -4.20
C ALA A 60 19.06 20.98 -5.10
N LYS A 61 19.15 21.64 -6.27
CA LYS A 61 18.08 21.70 -7.28
C LYS A 61 17.78 20.36 -7.95
N HIS A 62 18.69 19.38 -7.88
CA HIS A 62 18.48 18.05 -8.45
C HIS A 62 17.73 17.12 -7.49
N VAL A 63 17.77 17.40 -6.18
CA VAL A 63 17.09 16.59 -5.17
C VAL A 63 15.57 16.69 -5.37
N ARG A 64 14.93 15.54 -5.61
CA ARG A 64 13.48 15.36 -5.81
C ARG A 64 12.85 14.60 -4.65
N VAL A 65 13.58 13.66 -4.05
CA VAL A 65 13.07 12.81 -2.97
C VAL A 65 14.05 12.81 -1.80
N LEU A 66 13.52 13.06 -0.59
CA LEU A 66 14.20 12.78 0.66
C LEU A 66 13.61 11.50 1.24
N ARG A 67 14.41 10.44 1.33
CA ARG A 67 14.02 9.17 1.92
C ARG A 67 14.68 9.00 3.27
N ILE A 68 13.87 8.75 4.28
CA ILE A 68 14.30 8.56 5.66
C ILE A 68 14.10 7.10 6.02
N ASP A 69 15.13 6.47 6.58
CA ASP A 69 15.06 5.06 6.95
C ASP A 69 14.11 4.86 8.14
N ALA A 70 13.42 3.72 8.20
CA ALA A 70 12.43 3.40 9.23
C ALA A 70 12.98 3.53 10.67
N ASP A 71 14.24 3.15 10.88
CA ASP A 71 14.95 3.25 12.18
C ASP A 71 14.98 4.68 12.75
N VAL A 72 14.88 5.70 11.89
CA VAL A 72 14.83 7.10 12.30
C VAL A 72 13.50 7.42 12.99
N MET A 73 12.39 6.89 12.46
CA MET A 73 11.07 7.11 13.04
C MET A 73 10.98 6.43 14.41
N GLU A 74 11.52 5.22 14.54
CA GLU A 74 11.64 4.53 15.84
C GLU A 74 12.50 5.32 16.83
N PHE A 75 13.64 5.85 16.37
CA PHE A 75 14.49 6.71 17.18
C PHE A 75 13.76 7.98 17.62
N TYR A 76 13.03 8.64 16.72
CA TYR A 76 12.21 9.81 17.02
C TYR A 76 11.16 9.51 18.09
N HIS A 77 10.46 8.39 18.01
CA HIS A 77 9.45 8.01 19.00
C HIS A 77 10.02 7.84 20.42
N ARG A 78 11.24 7.30 20.53
CA ARG A 78 11.95 7.10 21.82
C ARG A 78 12.69 8.33 22.34
N ALA A 79 12.83 9.38 21.53
CA ALA A 79 13.57 10.58 21.89
C ALA A 79 12.82 11.45 22.91
N SER A 80 13.57 12.25 23.67
CA SER A 80 13.00 13.27 24.57
C SER A 80 12.26 14.36 23.78
N LEU A 81 11.40 15.15 24.42
CA LEU A 81 10.67 16.24 23.74
C LEU A 81 11.61 17.27 23.07
N ASN A 82 12.72 17.59 23.74
CA ASN A 82 13.74 18.51 23.21
C ASN A 82 14.42 17.90 21.97
N ASP A 83 14.79 16.62 22.04
CA ASP A 83 15.42 15.93 20.91
C ASP A 83 14.46 15.76 19.72
N LYS A 84 13.18 15.48 19.98
CA LYS A 84 12.13 15.45 18.94
C LYS A 84 12.09 16.77 18.19
N THR A 85 12.06 17.89 18.92
CA THR A 85 12.07 19.23 18.33
C THR A 85 13.34 19.46 17.48
N HIS A 86 14.50 19.06 17.98
CA HIS A 86 15.77 19.16 17.23
C HIS A 86 15.79 18.31 15.94
N ILE A 87 15.21 17.11 15.97
CA ILE A 87 15.09 16.23 14.79
C ILE A 87 14.17 16.88 13.74
N ILE A 88 13.00 17.38 14.17
CA ILE A 88 12.05 18.09 13.31
C ILE A 88 12.72 19.31 12.66
N ASP A 89 13.42 20.12 13.44
CA ASP A 89 14.15 21.31 12.97
C ASP A 89 15.24 20.97 11.95
N ALA A 90 15.94 19.85 12.16
CA ALA A 90 16.98 19.40 11.26
C ALA A 90 16.40 18.95 9.93
N PHE A 91 15.28 18.21 9.93
CA PHE A 91 14.57 17.83 8.72
C PHE A 91 13.92 19.01 8.00
N ALA A 92 13.27 19.91 8.72
CA ALA A 92 12.73 21.15 8.17
C ALA A 92 13.83 21.93 7.44
N SER A 93 14.99 22.10 8.09
CA SER A 93 16.14 22.79 7.50
C SER A 93 16.68 22.11 6.24
N LEU A 94 16.60 20.78 6.16
CA LEU A 94 17.04 19.99 5.01
C LEU A 94 16.04 20.10 3.85
N VAL A 95 14.74 20.00 4.14
CA VAL A 95 13.66 20.26 3.17
C VAL A 95 13.81 21.66 2.58
N MET A 96 14.07 22.66 3.42
CA MET A 96 14.29 24.04 2.97
C MET A 96 15.51 24.18 2.04
N ALA A 97 16.55 23.36 2.26
CA ALA A 97 17.73 23.35 1.40
C ALA A 97 17.46 22.73 0.01
N CYS A 98 16.38 21.96 -0.16
CA CYS A 98 16.00 21.31 -1.41
C CYS A 98 14.82 22.06 -2.06
N PRO A 99 15.04 22.98 -3.01
CA PRO A 99 13.96 23.84 -3.55
C PRO A 99 12.95 23.09 -4.44
N ASN A 100 13.40 22.06 -5.15
CA ASN A 100 12.59 21.30 -6.11
C ASN A 100 12.18 19.93 -5.53
N LEU A 101 11.92 19.89 -4.23
CA LEU A 101 11.54 18.65 -3.55
C LEU A 101 10.12 18.24 -3.96
N ASN A 102 9.99 17.00 -4.43
CA ASN A 102 8.72 16.42 -4.85
C ASN A 102 8.04 15.63 -3.73
N ARG A 103 8.82 14.93 -2.88
CA ARG A 103 8.32 13.99 -1.86
C ARG A 103 9.26 13.85 -0.66
N LEU A 104 8.68 13.53 0.50
CA LEU A 104 9.36 13.13 1.73
C LEU A 104 8.83 11.75 2.12
N GLU A 105 9.71 10.75 2.17
CA GLU A 105 9.37 9.35 2.46
C GLU A 105 9.97 8.92 3.80
N GLY A 106 9.22 8.16 4.59
CA GLY A 106 9.71 7.46 5.79
C GLY A 106 9.76 8.29 7.09
N PHE A 107 9.22 9.51 7.11
CA PHE A 107 9.10 10.32 8.33
C PHE A 107 7.78 11.09 8.33
N TYR A 108 6.79 10.54 9.02
CA TYR A 108 5.40 10.99 8.96
C TYR A 108 4.93 11.41 10.36
N LEU A 109 4.86 12.72 10.61
CA LEU A 109 4.44 13.26 11.89
C LEU A 109 2.92 13.37 11.99
N GLU A 110 2.41 13.23 13.21
CA GLU A 110 1.05 13.66 13.53
C GLU A 110 0.96 15.19 13.49
N TYR A 111 -0.10 15.68 12.89
CA TYR A 111 -0.50 17.07 12.92
C TYR A 111 -1.43 17.28 14.11
N ASP A 112 -0.90 17.87 15.18
CA ASP A 112 -1.60 18.20 16.42
C ASP A 112 -2.15 19.64 16.41
N GLN A 113 -2.25 20.25 15.23
CA GLN A 113 -2.64 21.65 15.03
C GLN A 113 -1.67 22.68 15.62
N THR A 114 -0.54 22.24 16.16
CA THR A 114 0.55 23.14 16.55
C THR A 114 1.43 23.45 15.34
N PHE A 115 2.08 24.61 15.38
CA PHE A 115 3.04 24.97 14.35
C PHE A 115 4.28 24.08 14.47
N ASP A 116 4.52 23.24 13.45
CA ASP A 116 5.78 22.53 13.31
C ASP A 116 6.56 23.02 12.07
N ARG A 117 7.88 23.20 12.23
CA ARG A 117 8.74 23.75 11.18
C ARG A 117 8.82 22.85 9.95
N LEU A 118 8.59 21.54 10.10
CA LEU A 118 8.68 20.59 8.99
C LEU A 118 7.46 20.72 8.07
N SER A 119 6.25 20.82 8.62
CA SER A 119 5.03 21.08 7.88
C SER A 119 5.11 22.41 7.14
N GLN A 120 5.63 23.47 7.78
CA GLN A 120 5.86 24.73 7.10
C GLN A 120 6.93 24.62 5.98
N ALA A 121 8.02 23.89 6.24
CA ALA A 121 9.05 23.68 5.23
C ALA A 121 8.49 22.97 3.99
N LEU A 122 7.67 21.93 4.19
CA LEU A 122 6.99 21.19 3.11
C LEU A 122 5.94 22.05 2.41
N ALA A 123 5.20 22.88 3.16
CA ALA A 123 4.28 23.89 2.63
C ALA A 123 4.94 24.86 1.64
N SER A 124 6.18 25.26 1.91
CA SER A 124 6.90 26.17 1.04
C SER A 124 7.42 25.55 -0.28
N ARG A 125 7.34 24.23 -0.46
CA ARG A 125 7.86 23.54 -1.65
C ARG A 125 6.82 23.55 -2.78
N SER A 126 7.09 24.29 -3.86
CA SER A 126 6.15 24.44 -4.99
C SER A 126 6.08 23.23 -5.92
N GLN A 127 7.09 22.36 -5.92
CA GLN A 127 7.14 21.15 -6.75
C GLN A 127 6.64 19.89 -6.02
N LEU A 128 6.02 20.05 -4.85
CA LEU A 128 5.59 18.93 -4.05
C LEU A 128 4.45 18.15 -4.75
N THR A 129 4.73 16.91 -5.13
CA THR A 129 3.79 16.05 -5.88
C THR A 129 2.96 15.15 -4.99
N GLU A 130 3.43 14.91 -3.77
CA GLU A 130 2.84 13.99 -2.81
C GLU A 130 2.88 14.57 -1.41
N ARG A 131 1.79 14.38 -0.68
CA ARG A 131 1.68 14.87 0.67
C ARG A 131 0.84 13.90 1.51
N ILE A 132 1.31 13.69 2.73
CA ILE A 132 0.69 12.82 3.72
C ILE A 132 0.36 13.68 4.93
N TRP A 133 -0.90 13.59 5.35
CA TRP A 133 -1.46 14.31 6.48
C TRP A 133 -2.07 13.31 7.44
N ARG A 134 -1.41 13.13 8.58
CA ARG A 134 -1.89 12.31 9.68
C ARG A 134 -2.36 13.25 10.77
N LEU A 135 -3.64 13.19 11.09
CA LEU A 135 -4.27 14.06 12.08
C LEU A 135 -4.18 13.45 13.46
N SER A 136 -3.75 14.26 14.43
CA SER A 136 -3.89 13.90 15.84
C SER A 136 -5.31 14.20 16.31
N ALA A 137 -5.73 13.53 17.38
CA ALA A 137 -6.97 13.86 18.06
C ALA A 137 -6.90 15.30 18.59
N PRO A 138 -7.95 16.13 18.41
CA PRO A 138 -7.94 17.48 18.95
C PRO A 138 -7.84 17.42 20.46
N ALA A 139 -6.97 18.25 21.05
CA ALA A 139 -7.00 18.42 22.50
C ALA A 139 -8.40 18.90 22.93
N PRO A 140 -8.91 18.52 24.12
CA PRO A 140 -10.27 18.82 24.55
C PRO A 140 -10.61 20.33 24.60
N SER A 141 -9.59 21.19 24.59
CA SER A 141 -9.71 22.66 24.57
C SER A 141 -9.71 23.29 23.17
N ILE A 142 -9.41 22.53 22.11
CA ILE A 142 -9.22 23.04 20.75
C ILE A 142 -10.46 22.73 19.91
N ARG A 143 -10.95 23.75 19.17
CA ARG A 143 -12.06 23.59 18.23
C ARG A 143 -11.65 22.63 17.11
N ARG A 144 -12.62 21.94 16.50
CA ARG A 144 -12.37 21.13 15.29
C ARG A 144 -11.53 21.93 14.31
N VAL A 145 -10.67 21.24 13.57
CA VAL A 145 -9.82 21.85 12.55
C VAL A 145 -10.66 22.84 11.71
N ASP A 146 -10.30 24.12 11.76
CA ASP A 146 -11.03 25.20 11.08
C ASP A 146 -11.10 24.98 9.55
N ASP A 147 -11.98 25.72 8.87
CA ASP A 147 -12.15 25.79 7.39
C ASP A 147 -10.82 26.01 6.60
N ASN A 148 -9.74 26.33 7.33
CA ASN A 148 -8.40 26.68 6.89
C ASN A 148 -7.32 25.59 7.10
N PHE A 149 -7.73 24.35 7.38
CA PHE A 149 -6.84 23.20 7.58
C PHE A 149 -5.64 23.12 6.63
N LEU A 150 -5.88 23.44 5.35
CA LEU A 150 -4.86 23.54 4.30
C LEU A 150 -4.61 24.99 3.87
N ASN A 151 -4.37 25.94 4.76
CA ASN A 151 -3.98 27.31 4.35
C ASN A 151 -2.68 27.35 3.52
N HIS A 152 -1.93 26.26 3.48
CA HIS A 152 -0.77 26.07 2.63
C HIS A 152 -1.10 25.59 1.19
N SER A 153 -2.37 25.34 0.89
CA SER A 153 -2.88 24.75 -0.35
C SER A 153 -2.52 25.48 -1.63
N ASP A 154 -2.35 26.80 -1.57
CA ASP A 154 -2.31 27.62 -2.78
C ASP A 154 -1.01 27.37 -3.55
N LEU A 155 0.09 27.10 -2.84
CA LEU A 155 1.40 26.78 -3.41
C LEU A 155 1.46 25.40 -4.07
N TRP A 156 0.60 24.47 -3.63
CA TRP A 156 0.58 23.08 -4.10
C TRP A 156 -0.47 22.80 -5.16
N SER A 157 -1.45 23.70 -5.31
CA SER A 157 -2.55 23.60 -6.29
C SER A 157 -2.07 23.22 -7.70
N ALA A 158 -0.88 23.69 -8.09
CA ALA A 158 -0.28 23.46 -9.39
C ALA A 158 0.50 22.14 -9.52
N SER A 159 0.87 21.44 -8.44
CA SER A 159 1.82 20.31 -8.49
C SER A 159 1.36 19.05 -7.77
N LEU A 160 0.47 19.15 -6.77
CA LEU A 160 0.07 18.02 -5.96
C LEU A 160 -0.81 17.03 -6.74
N THR A 161 -0.37 15.78 -6.79
CA THR A 161 -1.06 14.69 -7.50
C THR A 161 -1.47 13.53 -6.60
N SER A 162 -0.84 13.41 -5.43
CA SER A 162 -1.12 12.38 -4.42
C SER A 162 -1.39 13.01 -3.07
N LEU A 163 -2.48 12.63 -2.42
CA LEU A 163 -2.81 13.04 -1.07
C LEU A 163 -3.23 11.82 -0.23
N VAL A 164 -2.63 11.68 0.95
CA VAL A 164 -3.06 10.74 1.98
C VAL A 164 -3.58 11.55 3.16
N LEU A 165 -4.84 11.33 3.52
CA LEU A 165 -5.49 11.87 4.71
C LEU A 165 -5.77 10.72 5.66
N GLN A 166 -5.22 10.79 6.87
CA GLN A 166 -5.48 9.82 7.93
C GLN A 166 -6.01 10.58 9.15
N GLY A 167 -7.20 10.18 9.61
CA GLY A 167 -7.80 10.67 10.85
C GLY A 167 -7.32 9.91 12.09
N PRO A 168 -7.67 10.41 13.29
CA PRO A 168 -7.38 9.76 14.57
C PRO A 168 -8.33 8.58 14.88
N GLY A 169 -9.32 8.29 14.03
CA GLY A 169 -10.22 7.15 14.14
C GLY A 169 -11.48 7.40 14.95
N THR A 170 -11.33 7.75 16.24
CA THR A 170 -12.45 7.74 17.19
C THR A 170 -13.05 9.12 17.48
N GLU A 171 -12.28 10.19 17.25
CA GLU A 171 -12.67 11.55 17.61
C GLU A 171 -12.87 12.43 16.38
N GLY A 172 -13.82 13.36 16.50
CA GLY A 172 -14.17 14.26 15.40
C GLY A 172 -13.13 15.36 15.28
N CYS A 173 -12.24 15.25 14.30
CA CYS A 173 -11.10 16.13 14.12
C CYS A 173 -11.32 17.19 13.04
N VAL A 174 -12.15 16.90 12.02
CA VAL A 174 -12.28 17.71 10.81
C VAL A 174 -13.74 17.81 10.37
N ASP A 175 -14.22 19.03 10.12
CA ASP A 175 -15.56 19.23 9.56
C ASP A 175 -15.61 18.94 8.05
N TYR A 176 -16.78 18.54 7.54
CA TYR A 176 -16.98 18.22 6.12
C TYR A 176 -16.55 19.39 5.21
N ARG A 177 -16.73 20.65 5.65
CA ARG A 177 -16.36 21.86 4.89
C ARG A 177 -14.87 21.93 4.62
N ALA A 178 -14.03 21.48 5.55
CA ALA A 178 -12.59 21.46 5.39
C ALA A 178 -12.16 20.47 4.30
N PHE A 179 -12.80 19.29 4.20
CA PHE A 179 -12.57 18.36 3.07
C PHE A 179 -12.97 18.98 1.74
N VAL A 180 -14.15 19.60 1.67
CA VAL A 180 -14.64 20.23 0.43
C VAL A 180 -13.71 21.38 0.00
N GLY A 181 -13.33 22.25 0.95
CA GLY A 181 -12.39 23.35 0.72
C GLY A 181 -11.03 22.85 0.27
N THR A 182 -10.54 21.78 0.88
CA THR A 182 -9.31 21.08 0.51
C THR A 182 -9.34 20.60 -0.93
N PHE A 183 -10.36 19.82 -1.31
CA PHE A 183 -10.41 19.21 -2.65
C PHE A 183 -10.55 20.25 -3.76
N ARG A 184 -11.29 21.35 -3.52
CA ARG A 184 -11.43 22.45 -4.49
C ARG A 184 -10.09 23.12 -4.82
N LYS A 185 -9.15 23.15 -3.90
CA LYS A 185 -7.84 23.77 -4.09
C LYS A 185 -6.80 22.85 -4.74
N LEU A 186 -7.16 21.59 -4.99
CA LEU A 186 -6.24 20.56 -5.51
C LEU A 186 -6.74 19.98 -6.85
N PRO A 187 -6.82 20.78 -7.93
CA PRO A 187 -7.43 20.36 -9.19
C PRO A 187 -6.61 19.29 -9.95
N ARG A 188 -5.33 19.09 -9.61
CA ARG A 188 -4.43 18.12 -10.24
C ARG A 188 -4.36 16.78 -9.50
N LEU A 189 -5.17 16.61 -8.46
CA LEU A 189 -5.16 15.40 -7.65
C LEU A 189 -5.57 14.18 -8.49
N LYS A 190 -4.74 13.14 -8.49
CA LYS A 190 -4.99 11.88 -9.22
C LYS A 190 -5.11 10.68 -8.28
N ARG A 191 -4.48 10.75 -7.11
CA ARG A 191 -4.45 9.68 -6.12
C ARG A 191 -4.88 10.24 -4.77
N LEU A 192 -5.91 9.65 -4.20
CA LEU A 192 -6.48 10.07 -2.92
C LEU A 192 -6.67 8.85 -2.03
N VAL A 193 -6.12 8.93 -0.82
CA VAL A 193 -6.34 7.96 0.24
C VAL A 193 -6.95 8.67 1.43
N ILE A 194 -8.07 8.15 1.91
CA ILE A 194 -8.77 8.65 3.09
C ILE A 194 -8.96 7.47 4.02
N ALA A 195 -8.39 7.58 5.22
CA ALA A 195 -8.36 6.49 6.19
C ALA A 195 -8.70 6.95 7.59
N ASN A 196 -9.39 6.10 8.35
CA ASN A 196 -9.51 6.20 9.80
C ASN A 196 -10.12 7.53 10.28
N PHE A 197 -11.21 7.99 9.66
CA PHE A 197 -11.97 9.15 10.13
C PHE A 197 -13.25 8.71 10.85
N ALA A 198 -13.62 9.42 11.91
CA ALA A 198 -14.87 9.16 12.62
C ALA A 198 -16.08 9.43 11.72
N ALA A 199 -17.22 8.82 12.04
CA ALA A 199 -18.45 8.96 11.26
C ALA A 199 -18.95 10.42 11.14
N GLN A 200 -18.67 11.26 12.14
CA GLN A 200 -18.99 12.69 12.08
C GLN A 200 -18.10 13.50 11.13
N ASP A 201 -16.90 13.02 10.80
CA ASP A 201 -15.92 13.76 9.98
C ASP A 201 -16.06 13.39 8.50
N PHE A 202 -16.09 12.08 8.22
CA PHE A 202 -16.18 11.56 6.87
C PHE A 202 -17.38 10.63 6.72
N HIS A 203 -18.39 11.12 6.01
CA HIS A 203 -19.66 10.44 5.78
C HIS A 203 -20.12 10.61 4.33
N ASP A 204 -21.29 10.07 3.98
CA ASP A 204 -21.85 10.10 2.61
C ASP A 204 -21.84 11.49 1.95
N ARG A 205 -22.02 12.56 2.73
CA ARG A 205 -21.97 13.95 2.22
C ARG A 205 -20.54 14.35 1.85
N THR A 206 -19.56 13.97 2.66
CA THR A 206 -18.13 14.21 2.40
C THR A 206 -17.68 13.40 1.18
N MET A 207 -18.14 12.15 1.08
CA MET A 207 -17.90 11.27 -0.07
C MET A 207 -18.46 11.86 -1.38
N ALA A 208 -19.65 12.47 -1.33
CA ALA A 208 -20.25 13.13 -2.49
C ALA A 208 -19.43 14.35 -2.99
N ALA A 209 -18.53 14.89 -2.17
CA ALA A 209 -17.66 16.00 -2.52
C ALA A 209 -16.26 15.58 -2.98
N LEU A 210 -16.01 14.29 -3.16
CA LEU A 210 -14.73 13.80 -3.63
C LEU A 210 -14.39 14.37 -5.02
N PRO A 211 -13.13 14.74 -5.27
CA PRO A 211 -12.69 15.20 -6.58
C PRO A 211 -12.61 14.01 -7.56
N ALA A 212 -12.62 14.30 -8.86
CA ALA A 212 -12.36 13.31 -9.89
C ALA A 212 -10.90 12.85 -9.82
N VAL A 213 -10.68 11.60 -9.36
CA VAL A 213 -9.35 11.00 -9.17
C VAL A 213 -9.25 9.67 -9.91
N THR A 214 -8.04 9.29 -10.30
CA THR A 214 -7.77 8.02 -10.98
C THR A 214 -7.63 6.85 -10.01
N SER A 215 -7.08 7.10 -8.83
CA SER A 215 -6.88 6.10 -7.78
C SER A 215 -7.54 6.59 -6.49
N LEU A 216 -8.50 5.83 -5.99
CA LEU A 216 -9.21 6.13 -4.75
C LEU A 216 -9.09 4.96 -3.79
N ARG A 217 -8.64 5.25 -2.56
CA ARG A 217 -8.66 4.30 -1.47
C ARG A 217 -9.40 4.86 -0.27
N LEU A 218 -10.35 4.09 0.22
CA LEU A 218 -11.20 4.40 1.36
C LEU A 218 -11.03 3.30 2.40
N GLU A 219 -10.57 3.66 3.60
CA GLU A 219 -10.22 2.71 4.65
C GLU A 219 -10.85 3.11 6.00
N ARG A 220 -11.61 2.20 6.62
CA ARG A 220 -12.21 2.40 7.96
C ARG A 220 -12.93 3.75 8.09
N LEU A 221 -14.01 3.90 7.34
CA LEU A 221 -14.84 5.12 7.32
C LEU A 221 -16.27 4.78 7.74
N PRO A 222 -16.55 4.63 9.05
CA PRO A 222 -17.85 4.18 9.55
C PRO A 222 -19.03 5.12 9.23
N GLY A 223 -18.76 6.36 8.78
CA GLY A 223 -19.81 7.28 8.31
C GLY A 223 -20.25 7.05 6.86
N VAL A 224 -19.58 6.17 6.12
CA VAL A 224 -19.90 5.84 4.73
C VAL A 224 -20.85 4.65 4.69
N SER A 225 -21.99 4.81 4.03
CA SER A 225 -23.01 3.76 3.88
C SER A 225 -23.02 3.17 2.46
N ASP A 226 -23.66 2.01 2.29
CA ASP A 226 -23.98 1.43 0.97
C ASP A 226 -24.62 2.44 0.02
N LYS A 227 -25.54 3.28 0.53
CA LYS A 227 -26.19 4.33 -0.27
C LYS A 227 -25.20 5.41 -0.70
N GLY A 228 -24.25 5.75 0.16
CA GLY A 228 -23.15 6.67 -0.15
C GLY A 228 -22.26 6.13 -1.26
N VAL A 229 -21.86 4.86 -1.15
CA VAL A 229 -21.03 4.17 -2.16
C VAL A 229 -21.76 4.09 -3.50
N ALA A 230 -23.03 3.66 -3.53
CA ALA A 230 -23.82 3.58 -4.75
C ALA A 230 -24.04 4.96 -5.40
N ARG A 231 -24.34 6.00 -4.59
CA ARG A 231 -24.44 7.38 -5.09
C ARG A 231 -23.12 7.88 -5.66
N PHE A 232 -22.00 7.58 -5.01
CA PHE A 232 -20.69 7.92 -5.52
C PHE A 232 -20.42 7.22 -6.84
N ALA A 233 -20.70 5.92 -6.97
CA ALA A 233 -20.52 5.17 -8.22
C ALA A 233 -21.31 5.79 -9.39
N GLY A 234 -22.49 6.35 -9.13
CA GLY A 234 -23.28 7.10 -10.12
C GLY A 234 -22.81 8.54 -10.40
N SER A 235 -21.82 9.06 -9.68
CA SER A 235 -21.39 10.45 -9.78
C SER A 235 -20.42 10.71 -10.94
N ALA A 236 -20.34 11.96 -11.41
CA ALA A 236 -19.38 12.36 -12.43
C ALA A 236 -17.92 12.20 -11.97
N ALA A 237 -17.64 12.40 -10.67
CA ALA A 237 -16.30 12.26 -10.11
C ALA A 237 -15.80 10.79 -10.17
N ALA A 238 -16.69 9.83 -9.91
CA ALA A 238 -16.34 8.42 -9.93
C ALA A 238 -15.98 7.88 -11.32
N LYS A 239 -16.49 8.51 -12.40
CA LYS A 239 -16.15 8.13 -13.78
C LYS A 239 -14.66 8.22 -14.10
N ALA A 240 -13.89 9.02 -13.36
CA ALA A 240 -12.44 9.12 -13.53
C ALA A 240 -11.66 7.99 -12.83
N VAL A 241 -12.31 7.26 -11.91
CA VAL A 241 -11.66 6.23 -11.09
C VAL A 241 -11.36 5.01 -11.94
N ARG A 242 -10.12 4.53 -11.83
CA ARG A 242 -9.62 3.30 -12.47
C ARG A 242 -9.13 2.29 -11.45
N ASN A 243 -8.64 2.77 -10.30
CA ASN A 243 -8.21 1.93 -9.20
C ASN A 243 -9.04 2.28 -7.96
N LEU A 244 -9.80 1.32 -7.45
CA LEU A 244 -10.65 1.49 -6.28
C LEU A 244 -10.32 0.44 -5.23
N THR A 245 -9.97 0.91 -4.03
CA THR A 245 -9.68 0.05 -2.88
C THR A 245 -10.61 0.42 -1.72
N LEU A 246 -11.42 -0.55 -1.30
CA LEU A 246 -12.38 -0.42 -0.20
C LEU A 246 -11.95 -1.35 0.93
N ILE A 247 -11.59 -0.77 2.07
CA ILE A 247 -11.08 -1.53 3.23
C ILE A 247 -11.92 -1.21 4.45
N ASN A 248 -12.55 -2.24 5.03
CA ASN A 248 -13.34 -2.15 6.25
C ASN A 248 -14.34 -0.97 6.21
N LEU A 249 -15.04 -0.82 5.07
CA LEU A 249 -16.13 0.14 4.91
C LEU A 249 -17.47 -0.40 5.43
N ASP A 250 -17.51 -1.66 5.87
CA ASP A 250 -18.70 -2.30 6.41
C ASP A 250 -19.87 -2.31 5.39
N ILE A 251 -19.55 -2.60 4.12
CA ILE A 251 -20.54 -2.70 3.03
C ILE A 251 -21.49 -3.84 3.35
N LYS A 252 -22.77 -3.52 3.49
CA LYS A 252 -23.79 -4.45 3.98
C LYS A 252 -24.35 -5.34 2.90
N ASN A 253 -24.44 -4.87 1.65
CA ASN A 253 -25.09 -5.59 0.56
C ASN A 253 -24.12 -5.82 -0.59
N ILE A 254 -24.07 -7.06 -1.07
CA ILE A 254 -23.25 -7.42 -2.25
C ILE A 254 -23.70 -6.66 -3.52
N GLY A 255 -24.98 -6.28 -3.62
CA GLY A 255 -25.49 -5.45 -4.72
C GLY A 255 -24.79 -4.10 -4.83
N THR A 256 -24.34 -3.52 -3.71
CA THR A 256 -23.53 -2.29 -3.72
C THR A 256 -22.19 -2.50 -4.44
N VAL A 257 -21.61 -3.70 -4.33
CA VAL A 257 -20.37 -4.06 -5.02
C VAL A 257 -20.64 -4.30 -6.52
N SER A 258 -21.75 -4.95 -6.88
CA SER A 258 -22.15 -5.11 -8.29
C SER A 258 -22.39 -3.75 -8.95
N ASP A 259 -23.12 -2.83 -8.29
CA ASP A 259 -23.32 -1.45 -8.74
C ASP A 259 -21.98 -0.73 -9.03
N VAL A 260 -20.98 -0.92 -8.15
CA VAL A 260 -19.65 -0.33 -8.33
C VAL A 260 -18.92 -0.92 -9.54
N LEU A 261 -18.94 -2.24 -9.69
CA LEU A 261 -18.24 -2.95 -10.77
C LEU A 261 -18.87 -2.69 -12.15
N GLU A 262 -20.20 -2.56 -12.19
CA GLU A 262 -20.96 -2.31 -13.42
C GLU A 262 -20.89 -0.86 -13.89
N ARG A 263 -20.92 0.10 -12.95
CA ARG A 263 -20.99 1.53 -13.29
C ARG A 263 -19.64 2.17 -13.56
N LEU A 264 -18.55 1.56 -13.09
CA LEU A 264 -17.22 2.14 -13.16
C LEU A 264 -16.31 1.32 -14.09
N ASP A 265 -15.58 2.03 -14.96
CA ASP A 265 -14.56 1.44 -15.84
C ASP A 265 -13.27 1.12 -15.05
N LEU A 266 -13.38 0.28 -14.02
CA LEU A 266 -12.27 -0.08 -13.16
C LEU A 266 -11.26 -0.97 -13.89
N LYS A 267 -9.99 -0.72 -13.63
CA LYS A 267 -8.86 -1.60 -13.98
C LYS A 267 -8.44 -2.44 -12.78
N ARG A 268 -8.47 -1.86 -11.59
CA ARG A 268 -8.14 -2.56 -10.34
C ARG A 268 -9.23 -2.32 -9.31
N PHE A 269 -9.71 -3.40 -8.71
CA PHE A 269 -10.66 -3.36 -7.61
C PHE A 269 -10.16 -4.22 -6.46
N SER A 270 -10.17 -3.65 -5.26
CA SER A 270 -9.82 -4.37 -4.04
C SER A 270 -10.92 -4.18 -3.00
N LEU A 271 -11.43 -5.29 -2.48
CA LEU A 271 -12.34 -5.32 -1.35
C LEU A 271 -11.69 -6.12 -0.23
N GLN A 272 -11.49 -5.48 0.92
CA GLN A 272 -11.12 -6.15 2.16
C GLN A 272 -12.10 -5.75 3.26
N GLN A 273 -12.90 -6.68 3.78
CA GLN A 273 -13.75 -6.38 4.93
C GLN A 273 -14.13 -7.62 5.74
N ASP A 274 -14.58 -7.36 6.96
CA ASP A 274 -15.15 -8.34 7.87
C ASP A 274 -16.23 -7.62 8.70
N PRO A 275 -17.52 -8.01 8.65
CA PRO A 275 -18.08 -9.19 7.97
C PRO A 275 -18.24 -9.06 6.43
N PRO A 276 -18.52 -10.16 5.71
CA PRO A 276 -18.94 -10.17 4.30
C PRO A 276 -20.18 -9.31 4.04
N PRO A 277 -20.31 -8.76 2.83
CA PRO A 277 -21.60 -8.24 2.38
C PRO A 277 -22.65 -9.36 2.41
N ALA A 278 -23.84 -9.06 2.92
CA ALA A 278 -24.98 -9.95 2.85
C ALA A 278 -25.42 -10.13 1.40
N CYS A 279 -25.77 -11.36 1.05
CA CYS A 279 -26.41 -11.70 -0.20
C CYS A 279 -27.92 -11.80 0.03
N PRO A 280 -28.77 -11.08 -0.73
CA PRO A 280 -30.20 -11.30 -0.66
C PRO A 280 -30.49 -12.72 -1.18
N LEU A 281 -30.80 -13.63 -0.26
CA LEU A 281 -31.26 -15.00 -0.56
C LEU A 281 -32.74 -14.98 -0.96
N ASP A 282 -33.14 -14.07 -1.83
CA ASP A 282 -34.51 -14.10 -2.37
C ASP A 282 -34.55 -15.11 -3.52
N PRO A 283 -35.28 -16.23 -3.40
CA PRO A 283 -35.42 -17.21 -4.46
C PRO A 283 -36.08 -16.66 -5.74
N ALA A 284 -36.65 -15.44 -5.70
CA ALA A 284 -37.20 -14.76 -6.86
C ALA A 284 -36.21 -13.82 -7.58
N ILE A 285 -35.05 -13.51 -6.98
CA ILE A 285 -34.02 -12.68 -7.61
C ILE A 285 -33.11 -13.59 -8.43
N GLU A 286 -33.23 -13.48 -9.76
CA GLU A 286 -32.30 -14.07 -10.72
C GLU A 286 -30.85 -13.73 -10.33
N VAL A 287 -29.98 -14.74 -10.46
CA VAL A 287 -28.56 -14.76 -10.07
C VAL A 287 -27.90 -13.39 -10.10
N LEU A 288 -27.55 -12.83 -8.94
CA LEU A 288 -26.72 -11.64 -8.88
C LEU A 288 -25.31 -12.02 -9.35
N LEU A 289 -25.00 -11.72 -10.61
CA LEU A 289 -23.66 -11.88 -11.13
C LEU A 289 -22.91 -10.56 -11.02
N LEU A 290 -21.71 -10.63 -10.46
CA LEU A 290 -20.74 -9.56 -10.51
C LEU A 290 -20.18 -9.49 -11.94
N GLY A 291 -19.88 -8.29 -12.42
CA GLY A 291 -19.32 -8.15 -13.75
C GLY A 291 -18.63 -6.82 -13.95
N SER A 292 -17.55 -6.84 -14.70
CA SER A 292 -16.89 -5.63 -15.15
C SER A 292 -16.13 -5.89 -16.45
N PRO A 293 -16.42 -5.15 -17.53
CA PRO A 293 -15.81 -5.40 -18.83
C PRO A 293 -14.32 -5.00 -18.86
N THR A 294 -13.87 -4.10 -17.99
CA THR A 294 -12.54 -3.50 -18.04
C THR A 294 -11.60 -3.96 -16.92
N LEU A 295 -12.12 -4.69 -15.93
CA LEU A 295 -11.37 -5.06 -14.73
C LEU A 295 -10.26 -6.04 -15.06
N GLU A 296 -9.03 -5.67 -14.71
CA GLU A 296 -7.80 -6.42 -15.00
C GLU A 296 -7.29 -7.16 -13.75
N TYR A 297 -7.48 -6.56 -12.57
CA TYR A 297 -7.06 -7.09 -11.28
C TYR A 297 -8.19 -7.01 -10.25
N LEU A 298 -8.43 -8.14 -9.57
CA LEU A 298 -9.39 -8.25 -8.48
C LEU A 298 -8.73 -8.77 -7.21
N HIS A 299 -8.82 -8.02 -6.11
CA HIS A 299 -8.51 -8.50 -4.77
C HIS A 299 -9.81 -8.71 -4.00
N TRP A 300 -10.02 -9.93 -3.51
CA TRP A 300 -11.18 -10.33 -2.74
C TRP A 300 -10.75 -10.91 -1.38
N ASP A 301 -10.85 -10.11 -0.31
CA ASP A 301 -10.53 -10.53 1.06
C ASP A 301 -11.73 -10.31 1.97
N VAL A 302 -12.56 -11.35 2.04
CA VAL A 302 -13.75 -11.39 2.88
C VAL A 302 -13.65 -12.61 3.79
N LEU A 303 -13.64 -12.39 5.11
CA LEU A 303 -13.07 -13.32 6.10
C LEU A 303 -13.95 -14.48 6.60
N THR A 304 -15.13 -14.69 6.05
CA THR A 304 -16.01 -15.81 6.46
C THR A 304 -16.53 -16.59 5.26
N LEU A 305 -16.82 -17.87 5.50
CA LEU A 305 -17.54 -18.72 4.55
C LEU A 305 -18.89 -18.04 4.25
N SER A 306 -18.97 -17.44 3.08
CA SER A 306 -20.09 -16.63 2.63
C SER A 306 -20.39 -16.99 1.18
N PRO A 307 -21.68 -17.03 0.79
CA PRO A 307 -22.09 -17.24 -0.61
C PRO A 307 -21.45 -16.25 -1.59
N THR A 308 -20.87 -15.15 -1.11
CA THR A 308 -20.14 -14.18 -1.93
C THR A 308 -18.99 -14.78 -2.75
N HIS A 309 -18.35 -15.85 -2.26
CA HIS A 309 -17.31 -16.55 -3.05
C HIS A 309 -17.93 -17.35 -4.19
N ASP A 310 -19.09 -17.97 -3.96
CA ASP A 310 -19.83 -18.71 -4.99
C ASP A 310 -20.33 -17.76 -6.08
N PHE A 311 -20.91 -16.61 -5.71
CA PHE A 311 -21.31 -15.59 -6.67
C PHE A 311 -20.13 -15.10 -7.53
N LEU A 312 -18.97 -14.87 -6.92
CA LEU A 312 -17.78 -14.46 -7.66
C LEU A 312 -17.28 -15.57 -8.60
N PHE A 313 -17.29 -16.83 -8.14
CA PHE A 313 -16.98 -17.99 -8.95
C PHE A 313 -17.92 -18.10 -10.17
N ASP A 314 -19.23 -18.07 -9.94
CA ASP A 314 -20.24 -18.18 -11.00
C ASP A 314 -20.11 -17.04 -12.01
N SER A 315 -19.80 -15.83 -11.54
CA SER A 315 -19.56 -14.65 -12.37
C SER A 315 -18.34 -14.79 -13.27
N ILE A 316 -17.24 -15.34 -12.74
CA ILE A 316 -16.03 -15.62 -13.52
C ILE A 316 -16.29 -16.73 -14.53
N ALA A 317 -16.94 -17.82 -14.10
CA ALA A 317 -17.29 -18.95 -14.96
C ALA A 317 -18.25 -18.54 -16.10
N ALA A 318 -19.16 -17.60 -15.84
CA ALA A 318 -20.06 -17.02 -16.85
C ALA A 318 -19.37 -16.03 -17.82
N GLY A 319 -18.10 -15.68 -17.59
CA GLY A 319 -17.35 -14.78 -18.45
C GLY A 319 -17.65 -13.29 -18.23
N ASN A 320 -18.20 -12.90 -17.08
CA ASN A 320 -18.56 -11.51 -16.78
C ASN A 320 -17.36 -10.59 -16.49
N PHE A 321 -16.14 -11.14 -16.51
CA PHE A 321 -14.89 -10.43 -16.32
C PHE A 321 -13.92 -10.66 -17.50
N PRO A 322 -14.26 -10.20 -18.72
CA PRO A 322 -13.52 -10.55 -19.93
C PRO A 322 -12.08 -10.01 -19.96
N SER A 323 -11.77 -8.94 -19.21
CA SER A 323 -10.42 -8.35 -19.12
C SER A 323 -9.60 -8.86 -17.93
N LEU A 324 -10.18 -9.70 -17.07
CA LEU A 324 -9.54 -10.09 -15.81
C LEU A 324 -8.41 -11.07 -16.11
N HIS A 325 -7.22 -10.75 -15.61
CA HIS A 325 -6.04 -11.59 -15.76
C HIS A 325 -5.36 -11.88 -14.42
N GLN A 326 -5.74 -11.22 -13.34
CA GLN A 326 -5.20 -11.46 -12.00
C GLN A 326 -6.27 -11.42 -10.94
N ILE A 327 -6.33 -12.46 -10.11
CA ILE A 327 -7.15 -12.50 -8.90
C ILE A 327 -6.28 -12.80 -7.68
N ARG A 328 -6.55 -12.08 -6.58
CA ARG A 328 -5.98 -12.36 -5.26
C ARG A 328 -7.13 -12.64 -4.31
N CYS A 329 -7.25 -13.88 -3.84
CA CYS A 329 -8.24 -14.27 -2.85
C CYS A 329 -7.57 -14.91 -1.65
N ILE A 330 -7.72 -14.29 -0.48
CA ILE A 330 -7.03 -14.71 0.75
C ILE A 330 -7.78 -15.86 1.42
N ASN A 331 -9.11 -15.81 1.43
CA ASN A 331 -9.95 -16.79 2.11
C ASN A 331 -10.64 -17.77 1.14
N ASP A 332 -9.95 -18.17 0.07
CA ASP A 332 -10.44 -19.22 -0.83
C ASP A 332 -10.26 -20.59 -0.17
N HIS A 333 -11.04 -20.92 0.86
CA HIS A 333 -10.84 -22.11 1.71
C HIS A 333 -11.03 -23.45 0.98
N ASN A 334 -11.85 -23.48 -0.06
CA ASN A 334 -12.14 -24.70 -0.82
C ASN A 334 -11.46 -24.75 -2.19
N GLY A 335 -10.68 -23.72 -2.56
CA GLY A 335 -10.03 -23.65 -3.87
C GLY A 335 -10.99 -23.35 -5.02
N LEU A 336 -12.17 -22.79 -4.73
CA LEU A 336 -13.20 -22.49 -5.73
C LEU A 336 -12.67 -21.48 -6.74
N LEU A 337 -12.12 -20.36 -6.26
CA LEU A 337 -11.58 -19.33 -7.15
C LEU A 337 -10.25 -19.77 -7.76
N GLN A 338 -9.42 -20.51 -7.04
CA GLN A 338 -8.21 -21.13 -7.59
C GLN A 338 -8.55 -22.09 -8.75
N SER A 339 -9.70 -22.78 -8.71
CA SER A 339 -10.10 -23.76 -9.73
C SER A 339 -10.49 -23.16 -11.08
N VAL A 340 -10.90 -21.89 -11.14
CA VAL A 340 -11.21 -21.17 -12.39
C VAL A 340 -10.01 -20.41 -12.95
N CYS A 341 -8.91 -20.35 -12.20
CA CYS A 341 -7.67 -19.70 -12.62
C CYS A 341 -6.79 -20.64 -13.43
N ARG A 342 -5.77 -20.08 -14.07
CA ARG A 342 -4.69 -20.84 -14.72
C ARG A 342 -4.00 -21.75 -13.69
N PRO A 343 -3.75 -23.03 -14.02
CA PRO A 343 -3.03 -23.93 -13.13
C PRO A 343 -1.64 -23.41 -12.81
N ALA A 344 -1.32 -23.33 -11.51
CA ALA A 344 -0.01 -22.94 -11.01
C ALA A 344 0.81 -24.16 -10.60
N ALA A 345 2.12 -24.14 -10.89
CA ALA A 345 3.02 -25.20 -10.45
C ALA A 345 3.35 -25.13 -8.94
N GLN A 346 3.28 -23.93 -8.37
CA GLN A 346 3.54 -23.68 -6.96
C GLN A 346 2.82 -22.42 -6.51
N ALA A 347 2.44 -22.38 -5.24
CA ALA A 347 1.86 -21.22 -4.57
C ALA A 347 2.78 -20.62 -3.49
N ILE A 348 3.73 -21.41 -2.96
CA ILE A 348 4.71 -20.98 -1.96
C ILE A 348 5.74 -20.04 -2.59
N LEU A 349 6.15 -19.00 -1.86
CA LEU A 349 7.25 -18.11 -2.23
C LEU A 349 8.52 -18.45 -1.46
N ASN A 350 9.68 -18.21 -2.06
CA ASN A 350 10.98 -18.38 -1.40
C ASN A 350 11.12 -17.55 -0.11
N SER A 351 10.36 -16.44 -0.01
CA SER A 351 10.32 -15.59 1.18
C SER A 351 9.63 -16.25 2.39
N ASP A 352 8.88 -17.33 2.19
CA ASP A 352 8.06 -17.97 3.23
C ASP A 352 8.93 -18.69 4.29
N ASP A 353 10.12 -19.14 3.92
CA ASP A 353 11.10 -19.74 4.84
C ASP A 353 11.46 -18.79 5.99
N HIS A 354 11.48 -17.48 5.72
CA HIS A 354 11.79 -16.45 6.71
C HIS A 354 10.59 -16.07 7.60
N LEU A 355 9.36 -16.40 7.20
CA LEU A 355 8.14 -16.09 7.93
C LEU A 355 7.80 -17.15 9.00
N ILE A 356 8.29 -18.39 8.84
CA ILE A 356 8.13 -19.50 9.81
C ILE A 356 8.59 -19.10 11.23
N HIS A 357 9.65 -18.30 11.35
CA HIS A 357 10.19 -17.87 12.65
C HIS A 357 9.45 -16.67 13.27
N ARG A 358 8.58 -15.97 12.53
CA ARG A 358 7.89 -14.75 12.97
C ARG A 358 6.53 -15.00 13.63
N THR A 359 5.84 -16.07 13.25
CA THR A 359 4.44 -16.35 13.67
C THR A 359 4.30 -16.87 15.12
N SER A 360 5.40 -17.04 15.87
CA SER A 360 5.39 -17.56 17.24
C SER A 360 4.88 -16.56 18.31
N LYS A 361 4.65 -15.28 17.98
CA LYS A 361 4.20 -14.28 18.99
C LYS A 361 2.94 -13.54 18.57
N ARG A 362 1.82 -13.96 19.17
CA ARG A 362 0.53 -13.24 19.31
C ARG A 362 0.00 -12.58 18.04
N THR A 363 -0.52 -13.38 17.12
CA THR A 363 -1.55 -12.92 16.18
C THR A 363 -2.93 -13.18 16.80
N SER A 364 -3.86 -12.23 16.67
CA SER A 364 -5.28 -12.51 16.93
C SER A 364 -5.76 -13.59 15.96
N ALA A 365 -6.78 -14.37 16.31
CA ALA A 365 -7.31 -15.44 15.44
C ALA A 365 -7.61 -14.93 14.02
N ILE A 366 -8.15 -13.70 13.91
CA ILE A 366 -8.44 -13.01 12.64
C ILE A 366 -7.16 -12.66 11.85
N ALA A 367 -6.09 -12.23 12.53
CA ALA A 367 -4.81 -11.96 11.86
C ALA A 367 -4.16 -13.25 11.35
N GLY A 368 -4.38 -14.38 12.03
CA GLY A 368 -3.98 -15.71 11.53
C GLY A 368 -4.73 -16.12 10.26
N LEU A 369 -6.01 -15.77 10.12
CA LEU A 369 -6.82 -16.08 8.93
C LEU A 369 -6.34 -15.31 7.68
N ARG A 370 -5.81 -14.09 7.83
CA ARG A 370 -5.28 -13.27 6.72
C ARG A 370 -3.77 -13.45 6.46
N SER A 371 -3.12 -14.42 7.11
CA SER A 371 -1.69 -14.68 6.92
C SER A 371 -1.44 -15.25 5.52
N LEU A 372 -0.74 -14.49 4.69
CA LEU A 372 -0.37 -14.93 3.34
C LEU A 372 0.42 -16.22 3.36
N MET A 373 1.29 -16.41 4.35
CA MET A 373 2.03 -17.65 4.52
C MET A 373 1.09 -18.85 4.68
N THR A 374 0.10 -18.74 5.57
CA THR A 374 -0.92 -19.79 5.76
C THR A 374 -1.71 -20.04 4.49
N VAL A 375 -2.12 -18.97 3.80
CA VAL A 375 -2.93 -19.03 2.58
C VAL A 375 -2.18 -19.70 1.44
N ARG A 376 -0.90 -19.35 1.23
CA ARG A 376 -0.03 -19.99 0.23
C ARG A 376 0.16 -21.47 0.53
N ARG A 377 0.34 -21.82 1.80
CA ARG A 377 0.47 -23.22 2.21
C ARG A 377 -0.79 -24.02 1.89
N THR A 378 -1.98 -23.50 2.24
CA THR A 378 -3.24 -24.17 1.90
C THR A 378 -3.47 -24.27 0.39
N ALA A 379 -3.11 -23.24 -0.39
CA ALA A 379 -3.17 -23.30 -1.84
C ALA A 379 -2.18 -24.31 -2.45
N GLN A 380 -1.00 -24.47 -1.85
CA GLN A 380 0.01 -25.46 -2.24
C GLN A 380 -0.45 -26.88 -1.92
N ASP A 381 -1.03 -27.10 -0.73
CA ASP A 381 -1.55 -28.40 -0.32
C ASP A 381 -2.57 -28.93 -1.35
N ARG A 382 -3.41 -28.05 -1.93
CA ARG A 382 -4.34 -28.41 -3.01
C ARG A 382 -3.65 -28.76 -4.33
N ILE A 383 -2.58 -28.03 -4.68
CA ILE A 383 -1.78 -28.34 -5.87
C ILE A 383 -1.17 -29.74 -5.74
N ASP A 384 -0.61 -30.05 -4.57
CA ASP A 384 0.04 -31.33 -4.31
C ASP A 384 -0.98 -32.48 -4.19
N GLU A 385 -2.14 -32.22 -3.57
CA GLU A 385 -3.26 -33.17 -3.55
C GLU A 385 -3.75 -33.47 -4.97
N ALA A 386 -3.95 -32.46 -5.82
CA ALA A 386 -4.36 -32.65 -7.20
C ALA A 386 -3.32 -33.48 -7.99
N ARG A 387 -2.03 -33.23 -7.78
CA ARG A 387 -0.94 -33.99 -8.42
C ARG A 387 -0.90 -35.46 -8.00
N SER A 388 -1.25 -35.75 -6.75
CA SER A 388 -1.31 -37.13 -6.25
C SER A 388 -2.41 -37.97 -6.90
N ARG A 389 -3.37 -37.33 -7.58
CA ARG A 389 -4.48 -37.98 -8.28
C ARG A 389 -4.21 -37.99 -9.79
N PRO A 390 -3.81 -39.12 -10.39
CA PRO A 390 -3.49 -39.17 -11.82
C PRO A 390 -4.74 -38.96 -12.68
N VAL A 391 -4.64 -38.09 -13.70
CA VAL A 391 -5.73 -37.77 -14.64
C VAL A 391 -5.58 -38.48 -15.99
N ALA A 392 -4.37 -38.92 -16.33
CA ALA A 392 -4.11 -39.70 -17.53
C ALA A 392 -2.93 -40.66 -17.32
N LYS A 393 -2.91 -41.76 -18.08
CA LYS A 393 -1.77 -42.69 -18.15
C LYS A 393 -1.28 -42.76 -19.58
N ILE A 394 0.01 -42.51 -19.77
CA ILE A 394 0.71 -42.69 -21.04
C ILE A 394 1.36 -44.07 -20.99
N ILE A 395 0.92 -44.97 -21.85
CA ILE A 395 1.50 -46.30 -22.01
C ILE A 395 2.43 -46.26 -23.22
N VAL A 396 3.71 -46.54 -22.99
CA VAL A 396 4.71 -46.65 -24.06
C VAL A 396 4.84 -48.13 -24.41
N GLU A 397 4.50 -48.49 -25.64
CA GLU A 397 4.51 -49.86 -26.14
C GLU A 397 5.45 -49.99 -27.34
N GLU A 398 6.22 -51.07 -27.37
CA GLU A 398 7.11 -51.42 -28.47
C GLU A 398 6.95 -52.92 -28.77
N ASP A 399 6.75 -53.28 -30.04
CA ASP A 399 6.54 -54.67 -30.50
C ASP A 399 5.45 -55.46 -29.74
N GLY A 400 4.34 -54.81 -29.37
CA GLY A 400 3.26 -55.48 -28.63
C GLY A 400 3.52 -55.66 -27.13
N ARG A 401 4.59 -55.04 -26.60
CA ARG A 401 4.99 -55.13 -25.19
C ARG A 401 5.06 -53.74 -24.55
N VAL A 402 4.37 -53.59 -23.42
CA VAL A 402 4.43 -52.37 -22.61
C VAL A 402 5.84 -52.21 -22.04
N GLN A 403 6.53 -51.15 -22.45
CA GLN A 403 7.86 -50.79 -21.97
C GLN A 403 7.80 -49.93 -20.71
N SER A 404 6.88 -48.95 -20.67
CA SER A 404 6.69 -48.09 -19.52
C SER A 404 5.26 -47.54 -19.42
N ILE A 405 4.87 -47.18 -18.20
CA ILE A 405 3.63 -46.47 -17.91
C ILE A 405 4.00 -45.19 -17.16
N HIS A 406 3.65 -44.05 -17.73
CA HIS A 406 3.83 -42.74 -17.10
C HIS A 406 2.46 -42.17 -16.71
N GLU A 407 2.29 -41.82 -15.45
CA GLU A 407 1.06 -41.19 -14.99
C GLU A 407 1.21 -39.67 -15.02
N ILE A 408 0.22 -38.99 -15.59
CA ILE A 408 0.12 -37.54 -15.56
C ILE A 408 -0.72 -37.18 -14.32
N GLY A 409 -0.08 -36.55 -13.34
CA GLY A 409 -0.76 -36.03 -12.17
C GLY A 409 -1.80 -34.98 -12.53
N GLY A 410 -2.87 -34.89 -11.75
CA GLY A 410 -3.87 -33.84 -11.88
C GLY A 410 -3.32 -32.46 -11.54
N PHE A 411 -4.17 -31.46 -11.76
CA PHE A 411 -3.90 -30.06 -11.44
C PHE A 411 -5.17 -29.40 -10.93
N ILE A 412 -5.00 -28.31 -10.17
CA ILE A 412 -6.09 -27.40 -9.82
C ILE A 412 -6.04 -26.19 -10.75
N GLY A 413 -7.19 -25.72 -11.22
CA GLY A 413 -7.30 -24.65 -12.21
C GLY A 413 -7.88 -25.14 -13.53
N GLN A 414 -8.05 -24.22 -14.47
CA GLN A 414 -8.59 -24.46 -15.81
C GLN A 414 -7.53 -24.17 -16.88
N ILE A 415 -7.17 -25.18 -17.66
CA ILE A 415 -6.27 -25.01 -18.81
C ILE A 415 -6.90 -24.02 -19.79
N GLY A 416 -6.13 -23.03 -20.22
CA GLY A 416 -6.59 -21.96 -21.12
C GLY A 416 -7.20 -20.76 -20.41
N SER A 417 -7.39 -20.80 -19.08
CA SER A 417 -7.77 -19.61 -18.31
C SER A 417 -6.69 -18.52 -18.45
N ALA A 418 -7.15 -17.28 -18.65
CA ALA A 418 -6.30 -16.09 -18.72
C ALA A 418 -5.99 -15.50 -17.33
N ILE A 419 -6.62 -16.03 -16.28
CA ILE A 419 -6.60 -15.46 -14.93
C ILE A 419 -5.53 -16.16 -14.09
N ASP A 420 -4.54 -15.41 -13.59
CA ASP A 420 -3.54 -15.92 -12.66
C ASP A 420 -4.02 -15.77 -11.20
N PHE A 421 -3.89 -16.84 -10.41
CA PHE A 421 -4.16 -16.83 -8.97
C PHE A 421 -2.93 -16.32 -8.21
N MET A 422 -2.97 -15.07 -7.75
CA MET A 422 -1.85 -14.36 -7.15
C MET A 422 -1.94 -14.32 -5.63
N LEU A 423 -0.90 -14.76 -4.95
CA LEU A 423 -0.77 -14.66 -3.49
C LEU A 423 0.43 -13.84 -3.03
N GLU A 424 0.96 -12.94 -3.86
CA GLU A 424 2.06 -12.02 -3.47
C GLU A 424 1.57 -10.91 -2.52
N PRO A 425 2.42 -10.42 -1.59
CA PRO A 425 2.08 -9.28 -0.77
C PRO A 425 2.26 -7.96 -1.55
N ASP A 426 1.50 -6.92 -1.19
CA ASP A 426 1.72 -5.57 -1.73
C ASP A 426 3.08 -5.00 -1.32
N ILE A 427 3.54 -5.35 -0.13
CA ILE A 427 4.82 -4.93 0.43
C ILE A 427 5.68 -6.17 0.61
N GLU A 428 6.85 -6.19 -0.03
CA GLU A 428 7.76 -7.32 0.04
C GLU A 428 8.14 -7.66 1.48
N GLY A 429 8.07 -8.94 1.84
CA GLY A 429 8.29 -9.41 3.21
C GLY A 429 7.13 -9.19 4.19
N SER A 430 6.00 -8.61 3.73
CA SER A 430 4.74 -8.57 4.49
C SER A 430 4.07 -9.93 4.51
N ASP A 431 3.46 -10.27 5.64
CA ASP A 431 2.57 -11.44 5.78
C ASP A 431 1.10 -11.09 5.50
N THR A 432 0.79 -9.83 5.21
CA THR A 432 -0.55 -9.38 4.80
C THR A 432 -0.60 -9.06 3.31
N ALA A 433 -1.72 -9.42 2.69
CA ALA A 433 -1.99 -9.21 1.27
C ALA A 433 -2.12 -7.74 0.90
N LEU A 434 -2.86 -6.99 1.71
CA LEU A 434 -3.14 -5.57 1.53
C LEU A 434 -2.51 -4.82 2.71
N ALA A 435 -1.58 -3.93 2.42
CA ALA A 435 -1.01 -3.07 3.46
C ALA A 435 -2.06 -2.06 3.92
N GLN A 436 -2.30 -1.92 5.23
CA GLN A 436 -3.13 -0.87 5.80
C GLN A 436 -2.38 0.47 5.83
N VAL A 437 -3.11 1.57 5.94
CA VAL A 437 -2.49 2.90 6.05
C VAL A 437 -1.63 3.00 7.31
N ASP A 438 -2.04 2.37 8.42
CA ASP A 438 -1.28 2.35 9.66
C ASP A 438 0.05 1.57 9.52
N ASP A 439 0.04 0.45 8.78
CA ASP A 439 1.24 -0.37 8.51
C ASP A 439 2.36 0.43 7.81
N ILE A 440 1.97 1.40 6.98
CA ILE A 440 2.88 2.28 6.25
C ILE A 440 3.53 3.31 7.18
N PHE A 441 2.80 3.79 8.20
CA PHE A 441 3.27 4.85 9.09
C PHE A 441 4.12 4.34 10.25
N GLU A 442 3.82 3.15 10.76
CA GLU A 442 4.55 2.61 11.91
C GLU A 442 5.87 1.93 11.50
N GLY A 443 6.09 1.76 10.18
CA GLY A 443 7.09 0.85 9.66
C GLY A 443 6.68 -0.60 9.98
N TYR A 444 6.95 -1.54 9.09
CA TYR A 444 6.81 -2.96 9.41
C TYR A 444 7.82 -3.32 10.51
N GLY A 445 7.43 -3.16 11.78
CA GLY A 445 8.38 -3.19 12.90
C GLY A 445 7.78 -3.22 14.30
N LYS A 446 6.47 -2.99 14.49
CA LYS A 446 5.81 -3.22 15.80
C LYS A 446 5.47 -4.68 16.09
N GLY A 447 6.19 -5.60 15.46
CA GLY A 447 6.21 -7.03 15.77
C GLY A 447 7.62 -7.52 16.09
N GLY A 448 8.22 -7.03 17.18
CA GLY A 448 9.40 -7.65 17.79
C GLY A 448 10.76 -7.23 17.20
N LEU A 449 11.60 -6.68 18.08
CA LEU A 449 13.05 -6.58 18.01
C LEU A 449 13.71 -7.45 16.93
N ILE A 450 14.15 -6.84 15.82
CA ILE A 450 15.28 -7.35 15.07
C ILE A 450 16.52 -7.07 15.93
N LYS A 451 16.91 -8.05 16.77
CA LYS A 451 18.33 -8.19 17.07
C LYS A 451 18.97 -8.79 15.83
N ALA A 452 19.77 -7.99 15.13
CA ALA A 452 20.64 -8.50 14.08
C ALA A 452 21.46 -9.69 14.65
N PRO A 453 21.58 -10.83 13.94
CA PRO A 453 22.60 -11.80 14.28
C PRO A 453 23.95 -11.17 13.96
N VAL A 454 24.81 -11.10 14.97
CA VAL A 454 26.24 -10.88 14.79
C VAL A 454 26.80 -12.16 14.17
N CYS A 455 26.85 -12.23 12.85
CA CYS A 455 27.71 -13.14 12.10
C CYS A 455 28.12 -12.47 10.79
N GLY A 456 29.43 -12.36 10.58
CA GLY A 456 30.03 -11.71 9.42
C GLY A 456 29.77 -12.46 8.12
N GLY A 457 29.68 -11.72 7.03
CA GLY A 457 29.48 -12.26 5.69
C GLY A 457 28.53 -11.38 4.90
N GLY A 458 29.07 -10.56 4.00
CA GLY A 458 28.32 -9.55 3.28
C GLY A 458 27.21 -10.14 2.39
N VAL A 459 25.96 -9.86 2.77
CA VAL A 459 24.87 -9.69 1.83
C VAL A 459 24.20 -8.39 2.21
N LYS A 460 24.36 -7.36 1.35
CA LYS A 460 23.63 -6.11 1.49
C LYS A 460 22.16 -6.42 1.26
N GLN A 461 21.36 -6.40 2.32
CA GLN A 461 19.91 -6.35 2.18
C GLN A 461 19.56 -4.99 1.59
N GLU A 462 19.36 -4.97 0.28
CA GLU A 462 18.70 -3.87 -0.42
C GLU A 462 17.26 -3.82 0.07
N TRP A 463 16.95 -2.84 0.91
CA TRP A 463 15.59 -2.53 1.32
C TRP A 463 14.80 -2.12 0.07
N SER A 464 14.04 -3.05 -0.51
CA SER A 464 13.40 -2.86 -1.81
C SER A 464 12.30 -1.79 -1.74
N HIS A 465 12.63 -0.59 -2.21
CA HIS A 465 12.04 0.18 -3.33
C HIS A 465 10.54 0.04 -3.73
N LYS A 466 9.65 -0.64 -2.98
CA LYS A 466 8.29 -1.02 -3.44
C LYS A 466 7.11 -0.59 -2.56
N ALA A 467 7.29 0.32 -1.59
CA ALA A 467 6.16 1.07 -1.03
C ALA A 467 5.69 2.16 -2.04
N ARG A 468 5.30 1.77 -3.26
CA ARG A 468 4.63 2.67 -4.20
C ARG A 468 3.20 2.87 -3.70
N PHE A 469 3.05 3.78 -2.75
CA PHE A 469 1.82 4.34 -2.18
C PHE A 469 0.53 3.62 -2.62
N LEU A 470 0.14 2.61 -1.84
CA LEU A 470 -1.23 2.10 -1.69
C LEU A 470 -1.77 1.29 -2.89
N CYS A 471 -1.08 0.20 -3.25
CA CYS A 471 -1.40 -0.79 -4.30
C CYS A 471 -1.13 -0.32 -5.74
N VAL A 472 0.15 -0.04 -6.06
CA VAL A 472 0.61 -0.15 -7.46
C VAL A 472 1.78 -1.12 -7.48
N GLN A 473 1.48 -2.42 -7.53
CA GLN A 473 2.49 -3.34 -8.04
C GLN A 473 2.66 -3.07 -9.53
N VAL A 474 3.94 -2.94 -9.87
CA VAL A 474 4.50 -2.64 -11.18
C VAL A 474 4.20 -3.80 -12.10
N ASP A 475 3.77 -3.49 -13.32
CA ASP A 475 3.74 -4.42 -14.44
C ASP A 475 5.13 -5.08 -14.58
N THR A 476 5.25 -6.38 -14.27
CA THR A 476 6.51 -7.11 -14.37
C THR A 476 6.83 -7.56 -15.80
N ASN A 477 5.99 -7.21 -16.79
CA ASN A 477 6.14 -7.64 -18.19
C ASN A 477 6.87 -6.65 -19.11
N SER A 478 7.72 -5.75 -18.60
CA SER A 478 8.56 -4.88 -19.45
C SER A 478 10.07 -5.18 -19.36
N LEU A 479 10.45 -6.42 -19.06
CA LEU A 479 11.82 -6.92 -19.22
C LEU A 479 11.82 -8.20 -20.04
N PHE A 480 11.56 -8.05 -21.35
CA PHE A 480 12.25 -8.73 -22.43
C PHE A 480 12.46 -7.74 -23.57
#